data_AF-A0A7K2QKM4-F1
#
_entry.id   AF-A0A7K2QKM4-F1
#
_cell.length_a   1.000
_cell.length_b   1.000
_cell.length_c   1.000
_cell.angle_alpha   90.00
_cell.angle_beta   90.00
_cell.angle_gamma   90.00
#
_symmetry.space_group_name_H-M   'P 1'
#
loop_
_entity.id
_entity.type
_entity.pdbx_description
1 polymer ?
#
loop_
_entity_poly.entity_id
_entity_poly.type
_entity_poly.pdbx_seq_one_letter_code
_entity_poly.pdbx_strand_id
1 'polypeptide(L)'
;GDAGRIYQLKRELLELRRAVAPLSRPLQHLATQPIPVIPAEVRAYFRDVADHLTRATDQINGYDALLDSILQAHLAQVTVAQNEDMRKITAWAAIVAVPTMVCGIYGMNFDHMPELHWAYGYPIVLGVMALACFVIHRGFRRNGWL
;
A
#
# COMPACT_ATOMS: atom_id res chain seq x y z
N GLY A 1 3.55 -8.47 12.86
CA GLY A 1 3.07 -8.10 11.52
C GLY A 1 4.25 -8.04 10.57
N ASP A 2 4.06 -8.42 9.30
CA ASP A 2 5.13 -8.53 8.30
C ASP A 2 5.99 -7.27 8.17
N ALA A 3 5.39 -6.08 8.31
CA ALA A 3 6.14 -4.82 8.32
C ALA A 3 7.21 -4.75 9.41
N GLY A 4 6.93 -5.21 10.63
CA GLY A 4 7.91 -5.19 11.73
C GLY A 4 9.11 -6.11 11.48
N ARG A 5 8.89 -7.21 10.75
CA ARG A 5 9.92 -8.17 10.37
C ARG A 5 10.83 -7.60 9.27
N ILE A 6 10.24 -6.91 8.28
CA ILE A 6 10.97 -6.16 7.23
C ILE A 6 11.86 -5.08 7.86
N TYR A 7 11.34 -4.31 8.84
CA TYR A 7 12.14 -3.29 9.54
C TYR A 7 13.28 -3.88 10.37
N GLN A 8 13.08 -5.03 11.02
CA GLN A 8 14.16 -5.74 11.74
C GLN A 8 15.26 -6.19 10.79
N LEU A 9 14.90 -6.82 9.68
CA LEU A 9 15.84 -7.24 8.63
C LEU A 9 16.63 -6.05 8.07
N LYS A 10 15.95 -4.93 7.76
CA LYS A 10 16.62 -3.72 7.28
C LYS A 10 17.61 -3.17 8.31
N ARG A 11 17.27 -3.22 9.59
CA ARG A 11 18.14 -2.75 10.68
C ARG A 11 19.37 -3.62 10.88
N GLU A 12 19.21 -4.94 10.91
CA GLU A 12 20.34 -5.89 10.99
C GLU A 12 21.28 -5.74 9.79
N LEU A 13 20.72 -5.59 8.60
CA LEU A 13 21.49 -5.35 7.38
C LEU A 13 22.30 -4.04 7.45
N LEU A 14 21.70 -2.98 8.00
CA LEU A 14 22.36 -1.68 8.17
C LEU A 14 23.48 -1.73 9.22
N GLU A 15 23.27 -2.47 10.31
CA GLU A 15 24.30 -2.73 11.33
C GLU A 15 25.48 -3.52 10.75
N LEU A 16 25.20 -4.58 9.98
CA LEU A 16 26.22 -5.36 9.27
C LEU A 16 27.01 -4.48 8.29
N ARG A 17 26.32 -3.67 7.48
CA ARG A 17 26.96 -2.73 6.55
C ARG A 17 27.87 -1.75 7.28
N ARG A 18 27.43 -1.21 8.42
CA ARG A 18 28.22 -0.28 9.23
C ARG A 18 29.48 -0.91 9.81
N ALA A 19 29.45 -2.19 10.16
CA ALA A 19 30.60 -2.93 10.67
C ALA A 19 31.59 -3.31 9.55
N VAL A 20 31.07 -3.69 8.37
CA VAL A 20 31.88 -4.22 7.25
C VAL A 20 32.46 -3.10 6.37
N ALA A 21 31.72 -2.03 6.12
CA ALA A 21 32.16 -0.93 5.25
C ALA A 21 33.53 -0.31 5.63
N PRO A 22 33.85 0.01 6.90
CA PRO A 22 35.14 0.59 7.25
C PRO A 22 36.32 -0.40 7.13
N LEU A 23 36.06 -1.71 7.09
CA LEU A 23 37.09 -2.75 6.94
C LEU A 23 37.57 -2.92 5.49
N SER A 24 36.81 -2.41 4.51
CA SER A 24 37.17 -2.47 3.09
C SER A 24 38.48 -1.76 2.76
N ARG A 25 38.65 -0.53 3.27
CA ARG A 25 39.81 0.33 2.96
C ARG A 25 41.12 -0.23 3.53
N PRO A 26 41.19 -0.66 4.81
CA PRO A 26 42.39 -1.30 5.37
C PRO A 26 42.75 -2.61 4.67
N LEU A 27 41.77 -3.47 4.38
CA LEU A 27 42.01 -4.75 3.70
C LEU A 27 42.51 -4.55 2.27
N GLN A 28 41.95 -3.60 1.52
CA GLN A 28 42.47 -3.24 0.19
C GLN A 28 43.90 -2.69 0.25
N HIS A 29 44.22 -1.83 1.23
CA HIS A 29 45.60 -1.37 1.41
C HIS A 29 46.57 -2.52 1.67
N LEU A 30 46.23 -3.45 2.57
CA LEU A 30 47.04 -4.63 2.89
C LEU A 30 47.18 -5.60 1.70
N ALA A 31 46.15 -5.72 0.86
CA ALA A 31 46.15 -6.59 -0.33
C ALA A 31 46.97 -6.02 -1.50
N THR A 32 47.05 -4.69 -1.62
CA THR A 32 47.58 -4.02 -2.82
C THR A 32 48.99 -3.44 -2.62
N GLN A 33 49.31 -2.92 -1.43
CA GLN A 33 50.62 -2.31 -1.18
C GLN A 33 51.66 -3.36 -0.73
N PRO A 34 52.88 -3.36 -1.31
CA PRO A 34 53.97 -4.18 -0.79
C PRO A 34 54.45 -3.66 0.55
N ILE A 35 53.97 -4.27 1.64
CA ILE A 35 54.47 -3.99 2.98
C ILE A 35 55.69 -4.89 3.22
N PRO A 36 56.86 -4.34 3.58
CA PRO A 36 58.11 -5.10 3.75
C PRO A 36 58.02 -6.26 4.75
N VAL A 37 57.07 -6.17 5.68
CA VAL A 37 56.85 -7.12 6.78
C VAL A 37 55.94 -8.31 6.37
N ILE A 38 55.28 -8.26 5.22
CA ILE A 38 54.27 -9.26 4.82
C ILE A 38 54.77 -10.11 3.63
N PRO A 39 54.96 -11.43 3.82
CA PRO A 39 55.30 -12.37 2.75
C PRO A 39 54.24 -12.37 1.63
N ALA A 40 54.66 -12.64 0.39
CA ALA A 40 53.77 -12.64 -0.77
C ALA A 40 52.59 -13.62 -0.63
N GLU A 41 52.78 -14.75 0.05
CA GLU A 41 51.72 -15.73 0.32
C GLU A 41 50.61 -15.18 1.22
N VAL A 42 50.98 -14.47 2.29
CA VAL A 42 50.02 -13.85 3.22
C VAL A 42 49.22 -12.74 2.53
N ARG A 43 49.84 -12.05 1.55
CA ARG A 43 49.17 -11.03 0.73
C ARG A 43 48.12 -11.61 -0.21
N ALA A 44 48.34 -12.81 -0.75
CA ALA A 44 47.33 -13.51 -1.54
C ALA A 44 46.09 -13.83 -0.70
N TYR A 45 46.30 -14.22 0.57
CA TYR A 45 45.20 -14.44 1.53
C TYR A 45 44.42 -13.14 1.82
N PHE A 46 45.11 -12.02 2.06
CA PHE A 46 44.45 -10.72 2.26
C PHE A 46 43.65 -10.26 1.03
N ARG A 47 44.13 -10.58 -0.18
CA ARG A 47 43.41 -10.28 -1.42
C ARG A 47 42.12 -11.08 -1.52
N ASP A 48 42.16 -12.36 -1.19
CA ASP A 48 40.97 -13.21 -1.18
C ASP A 48 39.93 -12.73 -0.16
N VAL A 49 40.37 -12.33 1.05
CA VAL A 49 39.49 -11.75 2.07
C VAL A 49 38.88 -10.41 1.59
N ALA A 50 39.67 -9.56 0.93
CA ALA A 50 39.19 -8.30 0.37
C ALA A 50 38.14 -8.52 -0.75
N ASP A 51 38.35 -9.52 -1.61
CA ASP A 51 37.38 -9.91 -2.63
C ASP A 51 36.08 -10.45 -2.00
N HIS A 52 36.18 -11.31 -0.98
CA HIS A 52 35.01 -11.80 -0.24
C HIS A 52 34.22 -10.66 0.42
N LEU A 53 34.92 -9.69 1.02
CA LEU A 53 34.30 -8.53 1.66
C LEU A 53 33.59 -7.63 0.64
N THR A 54 34.17 -7.48 -0.55
CA THR A 54 33.55 -6.75 -1.66
C THR A 54 32.26 -7.44 -2.11
N ARG A 55 32.31 -8.76 -2.34
CA ARG A 55 31.12 -9.55 -2.72
C ARG A 55 30.01 -9.49 -1.65
N ALA A 56 30.37 -9.55 -0.38
CA ALA A 56 29.41 -9.42 0.72
C ALA A 56 28.76 -8.03 0.73
N THR A 57 29.54 -6.98 0.48
CA THR A 57 29.02 -5.60 0.42
C THR A 57 28.05 -5.43 -0.74
N ASP A 58 28.33 -6.00 -1.90
CA ASP A 58 27.42 -5.97 -3.05
C ASP A 58 26.12 -6.73 -2.78
N GLN A 59 26.19 -7.90 -2.13
CA GLN A 59 24.98 -8.63 -1.71
C GLN A 59 24.14 -7.83 -0.71
N ILE A 60 24.78 -7.19 0.28
CA ILE A 60 24.11 -6.30 1.23
C ILE A 60 23.37 -5.19 0.49
N ASN A 61 24.02 -4.52 -0.47
CA ASN A 61 23.36 -3.47 -1.26
C ASN A 61 22.17 -4.01 -2.07
N GLY A 62 22.29 -5.23 -2.61
CA GLY A 62 21.20 -5.91 -3.30
C GLY A 62 20.01 -6.22 -2.39
N TYR A 63 20.25 -6.70 -1.17
CA TYR A 63 19.19 -6.95 -0.19
C TYR A 63 18.51 -5.66 0.26
N ASP A 64 19.26 -4.56 0.45
CA ASP A 64 18.68 -3.26 0.82
C ASP A 64 17.69 -2.77 -0.26
N ALA A 65 18.08 -2.89 -1.54
CA ALA A 65 17.24 -2.54 -2.68
C ALA A 65 15.98 -3.43 -2.79
N LEU A 66 16.11 -4.73 -2.53
CA LEU A 66 14.97 -5.66 -2.52
C LEU A 66 14.02 -5.37 -1.37
N LEU A 67 14.53 -5.10 -0.17
CA LEU A 67 13.71 -4.74 0.99
C LEU A 67 12.94 -3.44 0.74
N ASP A 68 13.59 -2.44 0.11
CA ASP A 68 12.92 -1.20 -0.26
C ASP A 68 11.82 -1.42 -1.31
N SER A 69 12.08 -2.26 -2.32
CA SER A 69 11.06 -2.62 -3.31
C SER A 69 9.86 -3.34 -2.69
N ILE A 70 10.10 -4.29 -1.79
CA ILE A 70 9.05 -5.02 -1.06
C ILE A 70 8.25 -4.07 -0.17
N LEU A 71 8.92 -3.17 0.57
CA LEU A 71 8.25 -2.18 1.41
C LEU A 71 7.36 -1.25 0.58
N GLN A 72 7.85 -0.76 -0.57
CA GLN A 72 7.07 0.05 -1.49
C GLN A 72 5.86 -0.73 -2.05
N ALA A 73 6.05 -1.99 -2.43
CA ALA A 73 4.95 -2.84 -2.92
C ALA A 73 3.88 -3.08 -1.84
N HIS A 74 4.28 -3.34 -0.59
CA HIS A 74 3.35 -3.46 0.53
C HIS A 74 2.57 -2.16 0.78
N LEU A 75 3.25 -1.00 0.77
CA LEU A 75 2.58 0.29 0.90
C LEU A 75 1.57 0.53 -0.23
N ALA A 76 1.94 0.21 -1.47
CA ALA A 76 1.04 0.31 -2.62
C ALA A 76 -0.18 -0.61 -2.46
N GLN A 77 0.00 -1.86 -2.03
CA GLN A 77 -1.11 -2.78 -1.75
C GLN A 77 -2.04 -2.26 -0.65
N VAL A 78 -1.50 -1.70 0.43
CA VAL A 78 -2.30 -1.08 1.49
C VAL A 78 -3.11 0.11 0.95
N THR A 79 -2.51 0.96 0.12
CA THR A 79 -3.21 2.06 -0.53
C THR A 79 -4.30 1.57 -1.49
N VAL A 80 -4.07 0.49 -2.23
CA VAL A 80 -5.09 -0.13 -3.09
C VAL A 80 -6.26 -0.65 -2.24
N ALA A 81 -5.98 -1.36 -1.14
CA ALA A 81 -7.02 -1.84 -0.22
C ALA A 81 -7.82 -0.67 0.39
N GLN A 82 -7.17 0.42 0.80
CA GLN A 82 -7.85 1.62 1.29
C GLN A 82 -8.76 2.27 0.23
N ASN A 83 -8.35 2.26 -1.04
CA ASN A 83 -9.18 2.75 -2.13
C ASN A 83 -10.42 1.86 -2.36
N GLU A 84 -10.28 0.54 -2.23
CA GLU A 84 -11.43 -0.36 -2.27
C GLU A 84 -12.40 -0.12 -1.12
N ASP A 85 -11.90 0.08 0.10
CA ASP A 85 -12.75 0.37 1.27
C ASP A 85 -13.45 1.73 1.15
N MET A 86 -12.75 2.76 0.67
CA MET A 86 -13.36 4.07 0.39
C MET A 86 -14.47 3.96 -0.66
N ARG A 87 -14.27 3.17 -1.72
CA ARG A 87 -15.30 2.90 -2.73
C ARG A 87 -16.54 2.23 -2.14
N LYS A 88 -16.36 1.30 -1.19
CA LYS A 88 -17.49 0.65 -0.50
C LYS A 88 -18.25 1.63 0.40
N ILE A 89 -17.56 2.46 1.18
CA ILE A 89 -18.20 3.46 2.06
C ILE A 89 -18.98 4.48 1.23
N THR A 90 -18.39 5.01 0.17
CA THR A 90 -19.04 5.98 -0.73
C THR A 90 -20.23 5.37 -1.47
N ALA A 91 -20.17 4.11 -1.88
CA ALA A 91 -21.30 3.39 -2.44
C ALA A 91 -22.47 3.28 -1.46
N TRP A 92 -22.22 2.91 -0.21
CA TRP A 92 -23.24 2.87 0.84
C TRP A 92 -23.83 4.25 1.14
N ALA A 93 -22.98 5.28 1.22
CA ALA A 93 -23.44 6.65 1.42
C ALA A 93 -24.36 7.11 0.27
N ALA A 94 -24.04 6.79 -0.98
CA ALA A 94 -24.89 7.10 -2.12
C ALA A 94 -26.24 6.37 -2.08
N ILE A 95 -26.26 5.09 -1.66
CA ILE A 95 -27.49 4.31 -1.49
C ILE A 95 -28.40 4.93 -0.41
N VAL A 96 -27.82 5.46 0.68
CA VAL A 96 -28.58 6.13 1.75
C VAL A 96 -29.00 7.55 1.36
N ALA A 97 -28.18 8.27 0.59
CA ALA A 97 -28.47 9.65 0.19
C ALA A 97 -29.76 9.78 -0.63
N VAL A 98 -30.09 8.78 -1.44
CA VAL A 98 -31.29 8.76 -2.29
C VAL A 98 -32.59 8.77 -1.48
N PRO A 99 -32.85 7.80 -0.58
CA PRO A 99 -34.03 7.85 0.27
C PRO A 99 -34.00 9.04 1.23
N THR A 100 -32.84 9.49 1.72
CA THR A 100 -32.75 10.72 2.52
C THR A 100 -33.19 11.95 1.74
N MET A 101 -32.80 12.08 0.47
CA MET A 101 -33.23 13.18 -0.40
C MET A 101 -34.73 13.12 -0.65
N VAL A 102 -35.28 11.93 -0.93
CA VAL A 102 -36.73 11.78 -1.12
C VAL A 102 -37.50 12.06 0.17
N CYS A 103 -37.05 11.55 1.31
CA CYS A 103 -37.62 11.89 2.63
C CYS A 103 -37.46 13.39 2.95
N GLY A 104 -36.41 14.06 2.48
CA GLY A 104 -36.25 15.51 2.62
C GLY A 104 -37.29 16.28 1.79
N ILE A 105 -37.47 15.90 0.52
CA ILE A 105 -38.48 16.51 -0.37
C ILE A 105 -39.90 16.27 0.16
N TYR A 106 -40.20 15.06 0.62
CA TYR A 106 -41.53 14.69 1.14
C TYR A 106 -41.75 15.12 2.61
N GLY A 107 -40.68 15.28 3.39
CA GLY A 107 -40.70 15.73 4.79
C GLY A 107 -40.78 17.24 4.93
N MET A 108 -40.39 18.00 3.90
CA MET A 108 -40.73 19.41 3.74
C MET A 108 -42.21 19.53 3.36
N ASN A 109 -43.05 19.32 4.37
CA ASN A 109 -44.46 19.71 4.50
C ASN A 109 -45.03 20.52 3.31
N PHE A 110 -45.44 19.84 2.24
CA PHE A 110 -46.31 20.44 1.23
C PHE A 110 -47.72 20.52 1.81
N ASP A 111 -47.99 21.61 2.52
CA ASP A 111 -49.32 22.02 3.01
C ASP A 111 -50.31 22.33 1.85
N HIS A 112 -49.86 22.21 0.59
CA HIS A 112 -50.66 22.28 -0.62
C HIS A 112 -50.13 21.27 -1.68
N MET A 113 -50.67 20.05 -1.69
CA MET A 113 -50.53 19.11 -2.82
C MET A 113 -51.92 18.83 -3.42
N PRO A 114 -52.26 19.37 -4.61
CA PRO A 114 -53.54 19.09 -5.28
C PRO A 114 -53.68 17.63 -5.75
N GLU A 115 -52.62 16.82 -5.64
CA GLU A 115 -52.59 15.39 -5.98
C GLU A 115 -53.26 14.49 -4.92
N LEU A 116 -53.67 15.03 -3.76
CA LEU A 116 -54.34 14.28 -2.69
C LEU A 116 -55.74 13.74 -3.09
N HIS A 117 -56.30 14.18 -4.22
CA HIS A 117 -57.63 13.78 -4.67
C HIS A 117 -57.62 12.54 -5.57
N TRP A 118 -56.44 12.00 -5.89
CA TRP A 118 -56.30 10.85 -6.78
C TRP A 118 -55.73 9.64 -6.05
N ALA A 119 -56.55 8.60 -5.88
CA ALA A 119 -56.21 7.36 -5.16
C ALA A 119 -54.96 6.62 -5.69
N TYR A 120 -54.50 6.95 -6.89
CA TYR A 120 -53.33 6.34 -7.53
C TYR A 120 -52.02 7.13 -7.37
N GLY A 121 -52.04 8.36 -6.84
CA GLY A 121 -50.82 9.17 -6.66
C GLY A 121 -49.84 8.56 -5.65
N TYR A 122 -50.35 8.13 -4.49
CA TYR A 122 -49.56 7.50 -3.43
C TYR A 122 -48.83 6.21 -3.86
N PRO A 123 -49.47 5.23 -4.53
CA PRO A 123 -48.77 4.04 -5.01
C PRO A 123 -47.80 4.32 -6.17
N ILE A 124 -48.05 5.33 -7.03
CA ILE A 124 -47.10 5.71 -8.09
C ILE A 124 -45.82 6.28 -7.50
N VAL A 125 -45.92 7.16 -6.50
CA VAL A 125 -44.76 7.73 -5.80
C VAL A 125 -43.92 6.66 -5.11
N LEU A 126 -44.57 5.70 -4.43
CA LEU A 126 -43.90 4.53 -3.84
C LEU A 126 -43.24 3.66 -4.91
N GLY A 127 -43.89 3.48 -6.06
CA GLY A 127 -43.34 2.75 -7.21
C GLY A 127 -42.10 3.43 -7.80
N VAL A 128 -42.12 4.76 -7.95
CA VAL A 128 -40.97 5.55 -8.42
C VAL A 128 -39.82 5.53 -7.42
N MET A 129 -40.11 5.61 -6.12
CA MET A 129 -39.09 5.44 -5.06
C MET A 129 -38.46 4.05 -5.10
N ALA A 130 -39.27 2.99 -5.16
CA ALA A 130 -38.79 1.63 -5.24
C ALA A 130 -37.97 1.38 -6.51
N LEU A 131 -38.41 1.93 -7.65
CA LEU A 131 -37.70 1.84 -8.92
C LEU A 131 -36.37 2.59 -8.90
N ALA A 132 -36.34 3.81 -8.36
CA ALA A 132 -35.10 4.60 -8.24
C ALA A 132 -34.09 3.89 -7.33
N CYS A 133 -34.54 3.38 -6.19
CA CYS A 133 -33.70 2.61 -5.27
C CYS A 133 -33.18 1.32 -5.94
N PHE A 134 -34.03 0.62 -6.71
CA PHE A 134 -33.66 -0.58 -7.45
C PHE A 134 -32.67 -0.30 -8.60
N VAL A 135 -32.85 0.79 -9.37
CA VAL A 135 -31.95 1.19 -10.46
C VAL A 135 -30.56 1.53 -9.92
N ILE A 136 -30.49 2.24 -8.79
CA ILE A 136 -29.23 2.60 -8.14
C ILE A 136 -28.57 1.35 -7.54
N HIS A 137 -29.32 0.51 -6.83
CA HIS A 137 -28.80 -0.76 -6.30
C HIS A 137 -28.24 -1.65 -7.43
N ARG A 138 -28.95 -1.76 -8.55
CA ARG A 138 -28.54 -2.56 -9.70
C ARG A 138 -27.35 -1.94 -10.44
N GLY A 139 -27.24 -0.61 -10.51
CA GLY A 139 -26.09 0.10 -11.06
C GLY A 139 -24.81 -0.13 -10.25
N PHE A 140 -24.88 0.02 -8.94
CA PHE A 140 -23.76 -0.25 -8.04
C PHE A 140 -23.33 -1.72 -8.07
N ARG A 141 -24.29 -2.66 -8.11
CA ARG A 141 -23.99 -4.10 -8.23
C ARG A 141 -23.36 -4.46 -9.59
N ARG A 142 -23.77 -3.81 -10.68
CA ARG A 142 -23.22 -4.06 -12.02
C ARG A 142 -21.80 -3.52 -12.20
N ASN A 143 -21.45 -2.43 -11.53
CA ASN A 143 -20.11 -1.87 -11.59
C ASN A 143 -19.11 -2.59 -10.67
N GLY A 144 -19.55 -3.56 -9.84
CA GLY A 144 -18.67 -4.28 -8.91
C GLY A 144 -18.15 -3.41 -7.75
N TRP A 145 -18.93 -2.41 -7.34
CA TRP A 145 -18.62 -1.56 -6.17
C TRP A 145 -19.25 -2.10 -4.87
N LEU A 146 -20.05 -3.17 -5.01
CA LEU A 146 -20.68 -3.97 -3.96
C LEU A 146 -20.27 -5.42 -4.14
#